data_AF-A0A0N4WFQ0-F1
#
_entry.id   AF-A0A0N4WFQ0-F1
#
_cell.length_a   1.000
_cell.length_b   1.000
_cell.length_c   1.000
_cell.angle_alpha   90.00
_cell.angle_beta   90.00
_cell.angle_gamma   90.00
#
_symmetry.space_group_name_H-M   'P 1'
#
loop_
_entity.id
_entity.type
_entity.pdbx_description
1 polymer ?
#
loop_
_entity_poly.entity_id
_entity_poly.type
_entity_poly.pdbx_seq_one_letter_code
_entity_poly.pdbx_strand_id
1 'polypeptide(L)'
;MRFLPKVHKWNSSRARPKVMPLSALVIVICMFKHKSAQEAHVVVPKNHHRFATYYYIARHYKLALEHVFDTLGHNSAILLEDDLDIAVDFFEYFLATRYLLDEDPTLFCVSAWNDNGKVENIDAQASSLLYRTDFFPGLGWMMTSQLWKEIQPKWPNGFWDDWLREPENRKGRQCIRPEISRTGMTPSGKKGASKGLFFDKHLAKVVLNVANVPFTTMNLDYLLNVCHDFSEFFHRCLLAPIFSAGLLPMTIRVVKERLMERFLS
;
A
#
# COMPACT_ATOMS: atom_id res chain seq x y z
N MET A 1 26.36 37.95 -12.22
CA MET A 1 26.20 37.47 -10.83
C MET A 1 25.64 36.06 -10.88
N ARG A 2 26.44 35.04 -10.54
CA ARG A 2 25.99 33.64 -10.47
C ARG A 2 25.51 33.38 -9.04
N PHE A 3 24.24 33.04 -8.87
CA PHE A 3 23.71 32.52 -7.60
C PHE A 3 24.00 31.01 -7.54
N LEU A 4 24.97 30.62 -6.71
CA LEU A 4 25.14 29.23 -6.28
C LEU A 4 24.20 28.98 -5.09
N PRO A 5 23.38 27.92 -5.08
CA PRO A 5 22.64 27.56 -3.89
C PRO A 5 23.60 26.97 -2.85
N LYS A 6 23.51 27.46 -1.61
CA LYS A 6 24.27 26.97 -0.46
C LYS A 6 23.87 25.52 -0.16
N VAL A 7 24.79 24.59 -0.44
CA VAL A 7 24.72 23.20 0.04
C VAL A 7 24.77 23.22 1.56
N HIS A 8 23.65 22.92 2.23
CA HIS A 8 23.62 22.65 3.65
C HIS A 8 24.25 21.27 3.88
N LYS A 9 25.46 21.24 4.45
CA LYS A 9 26.05 20.00 4.99
C LYS A 9 25.15 19.50 6.12
N TRP A 10 24.47 18.38 5.88
CA TRP A 10 23.72 17.68 6.90
C TRP A 10 24.69 16.99 7.86
N ASN A 11 24.62 17.34 9.14
CA ASN A 11 25.51 16.82 10.18
C ASN A 11 24.98 15.44 10.60
N SER A 12 25.71 14.37 10.30
CA SER A 12 25.31 12.97 10.52
C SER A 12 25.35 12.51 11.99
N SER A 13 25.15 13.44 12.93
CA SER A 13 25.30 13.22 14.37
C SER A 13 23.98 13.27 15.15
N ARG A 14 22.82 13.15 14.48
CA ARG A 14 21.58 12.86 15.20
C ARG A 14 21.66 11.44 15.74
N ALA A 15 21.97 11.34 17.03
CA ALA A 15 21.75 10.13 17.80
C ALA A 15 20.33 9.63 17.50
N ARG A 16 20.22 8.36 17.09
CA ARG A 16 18.95 7.68 16.84
C ARG A 16 17.97 8.01 17.97
N PRO A 17 16.70 8.36 17.68
CA PRO A 17 15.65 8.10 18.65
C PRO A 17 15.84 6.64 19.06
N LYS A 18 15.97 6.37 20.37
CA LYS A 18 16.18 5.01 20.88
C LYS A 18 15.19 4.11 20.13
N VAL A 19 15.71 3.16 19.36
CA VAL A 19 14.93 2.05 18.80
C VAL A 19 14.02 1.62 19.94
N MET A 20 12.70 1.71 19.76
CA MET A 20 11.78 1.21 20.78
C MET A 20 12.28 -0.18 21.13
N PRO A 21 12.62 -0.46 22.40
CA PRO A 21 13.11 -1.77 22.75
C PRO A 21 12.10 -2.80 22.23
N LEU A 22 12.57 -3.89 21.62
CA LEU A 22 11.73 -4.96 21.06
C LEU A 22 10.66 -5.48 22.04
N SER A 23 10.77 -5.13 23.32
CA SER A 23 9.87 -5.45 24.42
C SER A 23 8.54 -4.68 24.47
N ALA A 24 8.03 -4.02 23.41
CA ALA A 24 6.73 -3.35 23.52
C ALA A 24 5.90 -3.19 22.22
N LEU A 25 6.15 -3.96 21.15
CA LEU A 25 5.13 -4.06 20.09
C LEU A 25 4.16 -5.19 20.44
N VAL A 26 2.98 -4.83 20.93
CA VAL A 26 1.87 -5.77 21.10
C VAL A 26 0.96 -5.63 19.89
N ILE A 27 0.89 -6.67 19.06
CA ILE A 27 -0.12 -6.76 18.01
C ILE A 27 -1.44 -7.12 18.69
N VAL A 28 -2.41 -6.20 18.62
CA VAL A 28 -3.75 -6.41 19.17
C VAL A 28 -4.71 -6.62 18.01
N ILE A 29 -5.32 -7.80 17.96
CA ILE A 29 -6.43 -8.06 17.04
C ILE A 29 -7.68 -7.44 17.64
N CYS A 30 -8.23 -6.43 16.97
CA CYS A 30 -9.42 -5.71 17.44
C CYS A 30 -10.67 -6.28 16.76
N MET A 31 -11.59 -6.82 17.56
CA MET A 31 -12.92 -7.22 17.10
C MET A 31 -13.92 -6.12 17.46
N PHE A 32 -14.62 -5.60 16.46
CA PHE A 32 -15.57 -4.51 16.62
C PHE A 32 -16.90 -4.88 15.97
N LYS A 33 -18.00 -4.59 16.67
CA LYS A 33 -19.37 -4.81 16.18
C LYS A 33 -20.10 -3.48 16.13
N HIS A 34 -20.82 -3.25 15.03
CA HIS A 34 -21.70 -2.10 14.87
C HIS A 34 -22.98 -2.51 14.16
N LYS A 35 -23.99 -1.62 14.18
CA LYS A 35 -25.25 -1.82 13.43
C LYS A 35 -24.98 -2.02 11.95
N SER A 36 -25.69 -2.95 11.34
CA SER A 36 -25.65 -3.17 9.89
C SER A 36 -26.05 -1.89 9.14
N ALA A 37 -25.69 -1.78 7.87
CA ALA A 37 -26.05 -0.59 7.08
C ALA A 37 -27.59 -0.47 6.92
N GLN A 38 -28.29 -1.59 6.89
CA GLN A 38 -29.74 -1.68 6.83
C GLN A 38 -30.38 -1.18 8.14
N GLU A 39 -29.90 -1.66 9.29
CA GLU A 39 -30.36 -1.21 10.62
C GLU A 39 -30.04 0.27 10.89
N ALA A 40 -28.97 0.78 10.28
CA ALA A 40 -28.58 2.18 10.39
C ALA A 40 -29.27 3.08 9.36
N HIS A 41 -30.15 2.54 8.51
CA HIS A 41 -30.87 3.27 7.46
C HIS A 41 -29.94 4.13 6.57
N VAL A 42 -28.79 3.56 6.16
CA VAL A 42 -27.83 4.27 5.30
C VAL A 42 -28.50 4.70 4.00
N VAL A 43 -28.50 6.00 3.73
CA VAL A 43 -29.09 6.57 2.52
C VAL A 43 -28.08 6.48 1.37
N VAL A 44 -28.48 5.80 0.30
CA VAL A 44 -27.72 5.71 -0.95
C VAL A 44 -28.46 6.52 -2.02
N PRO A 45 -27.78 7.40 -2.78
CA PRO A 45 -28.40 8.13 -3.89
C PRO A 45 -29.08 7.20 -4.89
N LYS A 46 -30.23 7.61 -5.45
CA LYS A 46 -31.03 6.78 -6.39
C LYS A 46 -30.22 6.26 -7.58
N ASN A 47 -29.38 7.10 -8.16
CA ASN A 47 -28.49 6.75 -9.26
C ASN A 47 -27.38 5.76 -8.85
N HIS A 48 -27.11 5.59 -7.55
CA HIS A 48 -26.07 4.73 -7.00
C HIS A 48 -26.61 3.48 -6.27
N HIS A 49 -27.91 3.19 -6.34
CA HIS A 49 -28.49 2.01 -5.66
C HIS A 49 -27.79 0.68 -6.02
N ARG A 50 -27.31 0.53 -7.26
CA ARG A 50 -26.55 -0.66 -7.70
C ARG A 50 -25.19 -0.80 -7.00
N PHE A 51 -24.68 0.29 -6.42
CA PHE A 51 -23.40 0.38 -5.72
C PHE A 51 -23.58 0.50 -4.21
N ALA A 52 -24.76 0.21 -3.67
CA ALA A 52 -25.05 0.34 -2.24
C ALA A 52 -24.01 -0.37 -1.35
N THR A 53 -23.50 -1.54 -1.77
CA THR A 53 -22.45 -2.27 -1.05
C THR A 53 -21.19 -1.43 -0.83
N TYR A 54 -20.77 -0.60 -1.79
CA TYR A 54 -19.61 0.27 -1.65
C TYR A 54 -19.82 1.37 -0.61
N TYR A 55 -21.06 1.83 -0.42
CA TYR A 55 -21.43 2.75 0.66
C TYR A 55 -21.37 2.07 2.02
N TYR A 56 -21.80 0.81 2.08
CA TYR A 56 -21.77 0.03 3.32
C TYR A 56 -20.33 -0.26 3.76
N ILE A 57 -19.46 -0.61 2.81
CA ILE A 57 -18.02 -0.82 3.04
C ILE A 57 -17.37 0.47 3.53
N ALA A 58 -17.58 1.61 2.84
CA ALA A 58 -16.98 2.88 3.26
C ALA A 58 -17.40 3.27 4.70
N ARG A 59 -18.67 3.06 5.06
CA ARG A 59 -19.13 3.25 6.45
C ARG A 59 -18.49 2.26 7.42
N HIS A 60 -18.34 0.99 7.04
CA HIS A 60 -17.72 -0.03 7.88
C HIS A 60 -16.28 0.34 8.23
N TYR A 61 -15.48 0.72 7.22
CA TYR A 61 -14.11 1.22 7.42
C TYR A 61 -14.08 2.43 8.34
N LYS A 62 -14.95 3.42 8.12
CA LYS A 62 -15.04 4.60 8.99
C LYS A 62 -15.23 4.22 10.44
N LEU A 63 -16.24 3.39 10.75
CA LEU A 63 -16.55 3.02 12.13
C LEU A 63 -15.44 2.20 12.78
N ALA A 64 -14.80 1.29 12.03
CA ALA A 64 -13.67 0.53 12.52
C ALA A 64 -12.46 1.44 12.84
N LEU A 65 -12.17 2.40 11.96
CA LEU A 65 -11.09 3.37 12.14
C LEU A 65 -11.37 4.33 13.30
N GLU A 66 -12.59 4.84 13.45
CA GLU A 66 -13.02 5.63 14.62
C GLU A 66 -12.84 4.82 15.92
N HIS A 67 -13.17 3.53 15.90
CA HIS A 67 -12.95 2.69 17.06
C HIS A 67 -11.46 2.54 17.39
N VAL A 68 -10.63 2.16 16.41
CA VAL A 68 -9.19 1.91 16.63
C VAL A 68 -8.44 3.18 17.03
N PHE A 69 -8.71 4.30 16.37
CA PHE A 69 -7.94 5.53 16.58
C PHE A 69 -8.54 6.44 17.64
N ASP A 70 -9.86 6.64 17.64
CA ASP A 70 -10.50 7.61 18.52
C ASP A 70 -10.96 6.99 19.84
N THR A 71 -11.38 5.71 19.82
CA THR A 71 -11.80 5.00 21.05
C THR A 71 -10.63 4.33 21.76
N LEU A 72 -9.83 3.55 21.04
CA LEU A 72 -8.71 2.78 21.63
C LEU A 72 -7.41 3.59 21.71
N GLY A 73 -7.28 4.67 20.94
CA GLY A 73 -6.12 5.56 21.00
C GLY A 73 -4.83 4.96 20.41
N HIS A 74 -4.93 3.98 19.51
CA HIS A 74 -3.75 3.42 18.85
C HIS A 74 -3.08 4.44 17.92
N ASN A 75 -1.75 4.35 17.76
CA ASN A 75 -1.00 5.27 16.89
C ASN A 75 -0.95 4.82 15.43
N SER A 76 -1.18 3.53 15.18
CA SER A 76 -1.18 2.94 13.85
C SER A 76 -2.07 1.71 13.82
N ALA A 77 -2.58 1.38 12.63
CA ALA A 77 -3.41 0.20 12.40
C ALA A 77 -2.98 -0.47 11.10
N ILE A 78 -2.98 -1.81 11.09
CA ILE A 78 -2.88 -2.61 9.87
C ILE A 78 -4.30 -3.07 9.53
N LEU A 79 -4.79 -2.71 8.35
CA LEU A 79 -6.11 -3.07 7.85
C LEU A 79 -5.99 -4.28 6.93
N LEU A 80 -6.72 -5.34 7.25
CA LEU A 80 -6.79 -6.58 6.49
C LEU A 80 -8.26 -6.93 6.21
N GLU A 81 -8.57 -7.25 4.96
CA GLU A 81 -9.88 -7.78 4.55
C GLU A 81 -9.96 -9.29 4.85
N ASP A 82 -11.17 -9.82 4.98
CA ASP A 82 -11.42 -11.20 5.39
C ASP A 82 -11.12 -12.24 4.30
N ASP A 83 -10.89 -11.80 3.07
CA ASP A 83 -10.56 -12.63 1.92
C ASP A 83 -9.06 -12.62 1.56
N LEU A 84 -8.19 -12.19 2.48
CA LEU A 84 -6.74 -12.16 2.31
C LEU A 84 -6.01 -13.19 3.18
N ASP A 85 -5.13 -13.98 2.56
CA ASP A 85 -4.07 -14.71 3.26
C ASP A 85 -2.89 -13.77 3.51
N ILE A 86 -2.13 -14.03 4.58
CA ILE A 86 -0.92 -13.28 4.95
C ILE A 86 0.34 -14.15 4.81
N ALA A 87 1.44 -13.52 4.41
CA ALA A 87 2.75 -14.17 4.29
C ALA A 87 3.35 -14.47 5.67
N VAL A 88 4.32 -15.41 5.69
CA VAL A 88 5.02 -15.83 6.92
C VAL A 88 5.78 -14.68 7.60
N ASP A 89 6.18 -13.66 6.84
CA ASP A 89 6.91 -12.48 7.30
C ASP A 89 6.01 -11.22 7.40
N PHE A 90 4.68 -11.36 7.33
CA PHE A 90 3.75 -10.22 7.28
C PHE A 90 3.93 -9.23 8.44
N PHE A 91 3.98 -9.72 9.68
CA PHE A 91 4.17 -8.86 10.85
C PHE A 91 5.60 -8.31 10.97
N GLU A 92 6.60 -9.10 10.57
CA GLU A 92 8.01 -8.69 10.51
C GLU A 92 8.19 -7.51 9.53
N TYR A 93 7.52 -7.57 8.37
CA TYR A 93 7.48 -6.50 7.38
C TYR A 93 6.87 -5.20 7.92
N PHE A 94 5.69 -5.27 8.55
CA PHE A 94 5.05 -4.07 9.10
C PHE A 94 5.79 -3.50 10.31
N LEU A 95 6.33 -4.36 11.18
CA LEU A 95 7.13 -3.92 12.32
C LEU A 95 8.38 -3.15 11.84
N ALA A 96 9.09 -3.69 10.86
CA ALA A 96 10.31 -3.07 10.33
C ALA A 96 10.06 -1.76 9.56
N THR A 97 8.90 -1.61 8.93
CA THR A 97 8.57 -0.42 8.12
C THR A 97 7.79 0.64 8.89
N ARG A 98 7.34 0.37 10.11
CA ARG A 98 6.52 1.29 10.91
C ARG A 98 7.20 2.63 11.14
N TYR A 99 8.49 2.64 11.48
CA TYR A 99 9.22 3.88 11.77
C TYR A 99 9.30 4.81 10.54
N LEU A 100 9.27 4.26 9.32
CA LEU A 100 9.32 5.05 8.09
C LEU A 100 8.12 5.99 7.99
N LEU A 101 6.94 5.56 8.43
CA LEU A 101 5.74 6.40 8.48
C LEU A 101 5.79 7.53 9.53
N ASP A 102 6.63 7.39 10.56
CA ASP A 102 6.83 8.45 11.56
C ASP A 102 7.89 9.46 11.09
N GLU A 103 8.94 8.99 10.44
CA GLU A 103 10.08 9.82 10.01
C GLU A 103 9.84 10.56 8.69
N ASP A 104 9.10 9.97 7.74
CA ASP A 104 8.88 10.57 6.41
C ASP A 104 7.42 11.01 6.19
N PRO A 105 7.12 12.33 6.27
CA PRO A 105 5.78 12.86 6.03
C PRO A 105 5.33 12.76 4.57
N THR A 106 6.21 12.39 3.65
CA THR A 106 5.87 12.13 2.24
C THR A 106 5.34 10.71 2.03
N LEU A 107 5.34 9.86 3.06
CA LEU A 107 4.65 8.57 3.03
C LEU A 107 3.19 8.70 3.45
N PHE A 108 2.35 7.95 2.74
CA PHE A 108 0.92 7.80 2.97
C PHE A 108 0.61 6.51 3.71
N CYS A 109 1.24 5.41 3.29
CA CYS A 109 0.98 4.09 3.86
C CYS A 109 2.14 3.11 3.64
N VAL A 110 2.05 1.95 4.30
CA VAL A 110 2.79 0.75 3.89
C VAL A 110 1.74 -0.25 3.43
N SER A 111 1.86 -0.79 2.22
CA SER A 111 1.00 -1.86 1.72
C SER A 111 1.78 -3.16 1.61
N ALA A 112 1.11 -4.27 1.88
CA ALA A 112 1.60 -5.63 1.66
C ALA A 112 1.41 -6.07 0.20
N TRP A 113 0.78 -5.27 -0.65
CA TRP A 113 0.38 -5.67 -1.99
C TRP A 113 1.22 -5.03 -3.09
N ASN A 114 1.63 -5.83 -4.07
CA ASN A 114 2.15 -5.38 -5.36
C ASN A 114 1.08 -5.61 -6.44
N ASP A 115 0.50 -4.53 -6.98
CA ASP A 115 -0.50 -4.59 -8.06
C ASP A 115 -0.01 -5.38 -9.28
N ASN A 116 1.30 -5.34 -9.56
CA ASN A 116 1.92 -6.07 -10.67
C ASN A 116 2.61 -7.36 -10.23
N GLY A 117 2.30 -7.87 -9.03
CA GLY A 117 2.98 -8.99 -8.38
C GLY A 117 2.77 -10.38 -9.00
N LYS A 118 2.54 -10.49 -10.30
CA LYS A 118 2.42 -11.77 -11.01
C LYS A 118 3.81 -12.35 -11.28
N VAL A 119 3.90 -13.67 -11.39
CA VAL A 119 5.18 -14.38 -11.59
C VAL A 119 5.98 -13.88 -12.80
N GLU A 120 5.31 -13.45 -13.88
CA GLU A 120 5.95 -12.91 -15.08
C GLU A 120 6.53 -11.49 -14.92
N ASN A 121 6.18 -10.79 -13.84
CA ASN A 121 6.45 -9.37 -13.64
C ASN A 121 7.31 -9.08 -12.39
N ILE A 122 7.70 -10.12 -11.65
CA ILE A 122 8.49 -9.99 -10.42
C ILE A 122 9.82 -10.71 -10.53
N ASP A 123 10.79 -10.27 -9.76
CA ASP A 123 11.94 -11.10 -9.41
C ASP A 123 11.58 -12.01 -8.22
N ALA A 124 11.35 -13.29 -8.51
CA ALA A 124 10.98 -14.29 -7.51
C ALA A 124 12.05 -14.55 -6.43
N GLN A 125 13.29 -14.06 -6.62
CA GLN A 125 14.37 -14.15 -5.63
C GLN A 125 14.52 -12.87 -4.79
N ALA A 126 13.84 -11.78 -5.16
CA ALA A 126 13.97 -10.49 -4.52
C ALA A 126 12.93 -10.26 -3.39
N SER A 127 12.69 -11.28 -2.54
CA SER A 127 11.71 -11.17 -1.44
C SER A 127 11.97 -9.98 -0.51
N SER A 128 13.22 -9.57 -0.29
CA SER A 128 13.57 -8.45 0.59
C SER A 128 13.50 -7.07 -0.05
N LEU A 129 13.25 -6.97 -1.36
CA LEU A 129 13.24 -5.72 -2.09
C LEU A 129 11.91 -4.98 -1.90
N LEU A 130 11.99 -3.70 -1.51
CA LEU A 130 10.86 -2.82 -1.31
C LEU A 130 10.98 -1.59 -2.21
N TYR A 131 9.84 -0.97 -2.48
CA TYR A 131 9.72 0.20 -3.35
C TYR A 131 8.79 1.22 -2.75
N ARG A 132 8.84 2.43 -3.30
CA ARG A 132 7.79 3.44 -3.14
C ARG A 132 6.89 3.43 -4.38
N THR A 133 5.61 3.74 -4.18
CA THR A 133 4.61 3.83 -5.24
C THR A 133 3.71 5.05 -5.03
N ASP A 134 3.36 5.73 -6.11
CA ASP A 134 2.36 6.81 -6.10
C ASP A 134 0.92 6.28 -6.06
N PHE A 135 0.72 5.00 -6.34
CA PHE A 135 -0.59 4.36 -6.31
C PHE A 135 -0.87 3.78 -4.93
N PHE A 136 -2.05 4.07 -4.36
CA PHE A 136 -2.51 3.46 -3.12
C PHE A 136 -3.06 2.04 -3.38
N PRO A 137 -2.36 0.97 -2.95
CA PRO A 137 -2.75 -0.40 -3.32
C PRO A 137 -3.83 -0.99 -2.40
N GLY A 138 -3.84 -0.62 -1.11
CA GLY A 138 -4.69 -1.24 -0.10
C GLY A 138 -4.23 -2.67 0.23
N LEU A 139 -5.18 -3.61 0.26
CA LEU A 139 -4.99 -5.08 0.34
C LEU A 139 -3.94 -5.52 1.38
N GLY A 140 -4.20 -5.21 2.65
CA GLY A 140 -3.23 -5.38 3.74
C GLY A 140 -2.34 -4.15 3.84
N TRP A 141 -2.76 -3.12 4.56
CA TRP A 141 -2.03 -1.86 4.60
C TRP A 141 -2.03 -1.21 5.98
N MET A 142 -0.95 -0.50 6.29
CA MET A 142 -0.74 0.19 7.54
C MET A 142 -0.87 1.71 7.36
N MET A 143 -1.58 2.34 8.29
CA MET A 143 -1.73 3.79 8.38
C MET A 143 -1.51 4.30 9.80
N THR A 144 -1.24 5.60 9.92
CA THR A 144 -1.06 6.29 11.20
C THR A 144 -2.32 7.03 11.64
N SER A 145 -2.42 7.28 12.95
CA SER A 145 -3.50 8.09 13.52
C SER A 145 -3.47 9.55 13.03
N GLN A 146 -2.29 10.06 12.66
CA GLN A 146 -2.14 11.38 12.05
C GLN A 146 -2.83 11.45 10.68
N LEU A 147 -2.63 10.42 9.84
CA LEU A 147 -3.35 10.34 8.56
C LEU A 147 -4.85 10.20 8.80
N TRP A 148 -5.28 9.38 9.77
CA TRP A 148 -6.69 9.25 10.13
C TRP A 148 -7.32 10.60 10.48
N LYS A 149 -6.69 11.39 11.36
CA LYS A 149 -7.18 12.74 11.74
C LYS A 149 -7.32 13.69 10.54
N GLU A 150 -6.49 13.53 9.52
CA GLU A 150 -6.58 14.33 8.30
C GLU A 150 -7.79 13.95 7.43
N ILE A 151 -8.07 12.65 7.30
CA ILE A 151 -9.08 12.15 6.34
C ILE A 151 -10.45 11.92 6.97
N GLN A 152 -10.54 11.66 8.27
CA GLN A 152 -11.78 11.39 9.00
C GLN A 152 -12.86 12.47 8.80
N PRO A 153 -12.56 13.78 8.86
CA PRO A 153 -13.57 14.82 8.71
C PRO A 153 -14.21 14.87 7.33
N LYS A 154 -13.51 14.34 6.31
CA LYS A 154 -13.91 14.36 4.91
C LYS A 154 -14.11 12.96 4.32
N TRP A 155 -14.22 11.94 5.18
CA TRP A 155 -14.35 10.54 4.76
C TRP A 155 -15.55 10.36 3.81
N PRO A 156 -15.39 9.66 2.69
CA PRO A 156 -16.41 9.57 1.66
C PRO A 156 -17.55 8.64 2.07
N ASN A 157 -18.72 8.83 1.46
CA ASN A 157 -19.88 7.97 1.70
C ASN A 157 -19.77 6.59 1.03
N GLY A 158 -18.92 6.45 0.01
CA GLY A 158 -18.71 5.23 -0.78
C GLY A 158 -17.37 5.29 -1.53
N PHE A 159 -16.93 4.19 -2.14
CA PHE A 159 -15.70 4.12 -2.96
C PHE A 159 -14.46 4.68 -2.25
N TRP A 160 -14.25 4.26 -1.01
CA TRP A 160 -13.27 4.86 -0.11
C TRP A 160 -11.83 4.73 -0.62
N ASP A 161 -11.49 3.63 -1.29
CA ASP A 161 -10.14 3.34 -1.79
C ASP A 161 -9.80 4.21 -3.01
N ASP A 162 -10.73 4.34 -3.96
CA ASP A 162 -10.58 5.27 -5.09
C ASP A 162 -10.48 6.72 -4.61
N TRP A 163 -11.30 7.11 -3.64
CA TRP A 163 -11.22 8.41 -3.01
C TRP A 163 -9.83 8.67 -2.38
N LEU A 164 -9.22 7.69 -1.70
CA LEU A 164 -7.85 7.84 -1.18
C LEU A 164 -6.80 8.04 -2.28
N ARG A 165 -7.04 7.52 -3.50
CA ARG A 165 -6.14 7.68 -4.65
C ARG A 165 -6.20 9.08 -5.26
N GLU A 166 -7.28 9.82 -5.03
CA GLU A 166 -7.46 11.17 -5.56
C GLU A 166 -6.33 12.13 -5.11
N PRO A 167 -5.83 13.01 -5.99
CA PRO A 167 -4.74 13.94 -5.66
C PRO A 167 -4.98 14.79 -4.41
N GLU A 168 -6.23 15.19 -4.17
CA GLU A 168 -6.65 16.04 -3.04
C GLU A 168 -6.50 15.31 -1.68
N ASN A 169 -6.56 13.97 -1.70
CA ASN A 169 -6.44 13.12 -0.53
C ASN A 169 -5.03 12.58 -0.38
N ARG A 170 -4.44 12.07 -1.48
CA ARG A 170 -3.07 11.55 -1.48
C ARG A 170 -2.03 12.63 -1.29
N LYS A 171 -2.25 13.85 -1.83
CA LYS A 171 -1.35 15.02 -1.73
C LYS A 171 0.09 14.73 -2.17
N GLY A 172 0.24 13.94 -3.24
CA GLY A 172 1.56 13.55 -3.77
C GLY A 172 2.35 12.60 -2.88
N ARG A 173 1.80 12.12 -1.77
CA ARG A 173 2.43 11.12 -0.89
C ARG A 173 2.44 9.75 -1.54
N GLN A 174 3.36 8.90 -1.08
CA GLN A 174 3.62 7.57 -1.64
C GLN A 174 3.37 6.47 -0.62
N CYS A 175 3.13 5.24 -1.05
CA CYS A 175 3.16 4.10 -0.16
C CYS A 175 4.43 3.28 -0.37
N ILE A 176 4.87 2.58 0.68
CA ILE A 176 5.84 1.49 0.53
C ILE A 176 5.10 0.24 0.05
N ARG A 177 5.66 -0.47 -0.91
CA ARG A 177 5.16 -1.76 -1.41
C ARG A 177 6.32 -2.74 -1.60
N PRO A 178 6.10 -4.06 -1.46
CA PRO A 178 7.14 -5.05 -1.68
C PRO A 178 7.28 -5.45 -3.16
N GLU A 179 8.39 -6.11 -3.50
CA GLU A 179 8.49 -6.82 -4.78
C GLU A 179 7.53 -8.01 -4.85
N ILE A 180 7.56 -8.87 -3.83
CA ILE A 180 6.65 -10.02 -3.68
C ILE A 180 5.63 -9.69 -2.59
N SER A 181 4.35 -9.83 -2.89
CA SER A 181 3.27 -9.45 -1.97
C SER A 181 3.31 -10.25 -0.67
N ARG A 182 2.95 -9.57 0.43
CA ARG A 182 2.78 -10.13 1.78
C ARG A 182 1.32 -10.49 2.09
N THR A 183 0.43 -10.19 1.15
CA THR A 183 -0.96 -10.63 1.14
C THR A 183 -1.27 -11.32 -0.18
N GLY A 184 -2.20 -12.27 -0.13
CA GLY A 184 -2.64 -13.08 -1.27
C GLY A 184 -4.15 -13.19 -1.26
N MET A 185 -4.78 -13.05 -2.42
CA MET A 185 -6.23 -13.14 -2.52
C MET A 185 -6.68 -14.60 -2.38
N THR A 186 -7.55 -14.88 -1.41
CA THR A 186 -8.11 -16.23 -1.19
C THR A 186 -9.20 -16.55 -2.24
N PRO A 187 -9.57 -17.83 -2.42
CA PRO A 187 -10.70 -18.21 -3.28
C PRO A 187 -12.03 -17.52 -2.93
N SER A 188 -12.19 -17.10 -1.66
CA SER A 188 -13.38 -16.40 -1.18
C SER A 188 -13.55 -15.01 -1.83
N GLY A 189 -12.44 -14.33 -2.17
CA GLY A 189 -12.48 -13.00 -2.78
C GLY A 189 -13.10 -12.98 -4.19
N LYS A 190 -13.36 -14.15 -4.79
CA LYS A 190 -14.14 -14.24 -6.03
C LYS A 190 -15.59 -13.83 -5.82
N LYS A 191 -16.13 -14.04 -4.61
CA LYS A 191 -17.52 -13.75 -4.24
C LYS A 191 -17.55 -12.52 -3.33
N GLY A 192 -17.28 -11.35 -3.91
CA GLY A 192 -17.28 -10.07 -3.19
C GLY A 192 -18.23 -9.03 -3.76
N ALA A 193 -18.15 -7.81 -3.24
CA ALA A 193 -18.94 -6.65 -3.67
C ALA A 193 -18.83 -6.36 -5.18
N SER A 194 -17.65 -6.63 -5.76
CA SER A 194 -17.36 -6.45 -7.19
C SER A 194 -17.83 -7.62 -8.07
N LYS A 195 -18.42 -8.66 -7.49
CA LYS A 195 -18.82 -9.91 -8.18
C LYS A 195 -17.65 -10.58 -8.93
N GLY A 196 -16.45 -10.50 -8.36
CA GLY A 196 -15.25 -11.13 -8.90
C GLY A 196 -14.61 -10.37 -10.07
N LEU A 197 -14.94 -9.09 -10.25
CA LEU A 197 -14.30 -8.25 -11.25
C LEU A 197 -12.78 -8.29 -11.06
N PHE A 198 -12.05 -8.56 -12.14
CA PHE A 198 -10.59 -8.73 -12.19
C PHE A 198 -9.99 -9.89 -11.36
N PHE A 199 -10.77 -10.66 -10.60
CA PHE A 199 -10.25 -11.74 -9.74
C PHE A 199 -9.42 -12.76 -10.52
N ASP A 200 -10.04 -13.48 -11.46
CA ASP A 200 -9.39 -14.57 -12.22
C ASP A 200 -8.27 -14.04 -13.16
N LYS A 201 -8.42 -12.79 -13.64
CA LYS A 201 -7.48 -12.20 -14.61
C LYS A 201 -6.28 -11.53 -13.93
N HIS A 202 -6.41 -11.13 -12.66
CA HIS A 202 -5.44 -10.28 -11.99
C HIS A 202 -5.18 -10.68 -10.53
N LEU A 203 -6.16 -10.51 -9.64
CA LEU A 203 -5.94 -10.54 -8.19
C LEU A 203 -5.48 -11.93 -7.70
N ALA A 204 -6.12 -12.99 -8.20
CA ALA A 204 -5.78 -14.36 -7.81
C ALA A 204 -4.42 -14.84 -8.35
N LYS A 205 -3.76 -14.05 -9.21
CA LYS A 205 -2.46 -14.38 -9.82
C LYS A 205 -1.29 -13.65 -9.18
N VAL A 206 -1.56 -12.77 -8.20
CA VAL A 206 -0.51 -12.11 -7.43
C VAL A 206 0.13 -13.13 -6.50
N VAL A 207 1.45 -13.20 -6.52
CA VAL A 207 2.25 -14.17 -5.78
C VAL A 207 2.34 -13.76 -4.32
N LEU A 208 1.96 -14.67 -3.42
CA LEU A 208 2.17 -14.55 -1.99
C LEU A 208 3.58 -15.01 -1.63
N ASN A 209 4.32 -14.17 -0.89
CA ASN A 209 5.63 -14.51 -0.39
C ASN A 209 5.59 -15.66 0.62
N VAL A 210 6.51 -16.61 0.47
CA VAL A 210 6.68 -17.76 1.39
C VAL A 210 8.04 -17.75 2.09
N ALA A 211 8.94 -16.84 1.72
CA ALA A 211 10.26 -16.71 2.33
C ALA A 211 10.19 -15.85 3.60
N ASN A 212 10.85 -16.27 4.68
CA ASN A 212 10.95 -15.44 5.88
C ASN A 212 12.09 -14.42 5.71
N VAL A 213 11.76 -13.12 5.66
CA VAL A 213 12.73 -12.04 5.52
C VAL A 213 12.85 -11.27 6.85
N PRO A 214 14.03 -11.22 7.49
CA PRO A 214 14.22 -10.56 8.78
C PRO A 214 14.37 -9.04 8.63
N PHE A 215 13.32 -8.37 8.14
CA PHE A 215 13.35 -6.93 7.81
C PHE A 215 13.81 -6.04 8.97
N THR A 216 13.51 -6.38 10.23
CA THR A 216 13.90 -5.59 11.41
C THR A 216 15.41 -5.51 11.61
N THR A 217 16.16 -6.43 10.99
CA THR A 217 17.63 -6.45 10.99
C THR A 217 18.24 -5.72 9.78
N MET A 218 17.42 -5.33 8.80
CA MET A 218 17.86 -4.68 7.57
C MET A 218 17.89 -3.16 7.71
N ASN A 219 18.74 -2.51 6.90
CA ASN A 219 18.69 -1.06 6.73
C ASN A 219 17.67 -0.70 5.64
N LEU A 220 16.56 -0.08 6.04
CA LEU A 220 15.49 0.36 5.14
C LEU A 220 15.52 1.88 4.86
N ASP A 221 16.56 2.59 5.29
CA ASP A 221 16.66 4.05 5.16
C ASP A 221 16.74 4.54 3.70
N TYR A 222 17.05 3.64 2.76
CA TYR A 222 16.96 3.91 1.32
C TYR A 222 15.53 4.28 0.88
N LEU A 223 14.52 3.95 1.70
CA LEU A 223 13.13 4.35 1.47
C LEU A 223 12.80 5.76 1.99
N LEU A 224 13.66 6.41 2.79
CA LEU A 224 13.43 7.76 3.33
C LEU A 224 13.94 8.86 2.38
N ASN A 225 15.07 8.65 1.72
CA ASN A 225 15.81 9.70 1.00
C ASN A 225 15.56 9.71 -0.51
N VAL A 226 14.28 9.87 -0.87
CA VAL A 226 13.82 9.82 -2.27
C VAL A 226 14.49 10.89 -3.14
N CYS A 227 14.72 12.12 -2.69
CA CYS A 227 15.32 13.14 -3.57
C CYS A 227 16.74 12.79 -4.08
N HIS A 228 17.51 11.97 -3.37
CA HIS A 228 18.85 11.55 -3.79
C HIS A 228 18.80 10.19 -4.53
N ASP A 229 18.03 9.22 -4.02
CA ASP A 229 17.94 7.87 -4.59
C ASP A 229 16.93 7.74 -5.74
N PHE A 230 15.92 8.60 -5.81
CA PHE A 230 15.00 8.66 -6.97
C PHE A 230 15.74 9.20 -8.18
N SER A 231 16.74 10.08 -8.00
CA SER A 231 17.68 10.41 -9.07
C SER A 231 18.45 9.17 -9.50
N GLU A 232 18.97 8.34 -8.57
CA GLU A 232 19.70 7.13 -8.95
C GLU A 232 18.81 6.06 -9.59
N PHE A 233 17.60 5.82 -9.07
CA PHE A 233 16.62 4.90 -9.66
C PHE A 233 16.18 5.36 -11.05
N PHE A 234 15.79 6.63 -11.21
CA PHE A 234 15.49 7.19 -12.53
C PHE A 234 16.72 7.15 -13.43
N HIS A 235 17.91 7.43 -12.92
CA HIS A 235 19.13 7.37 -13.71
C HIS A 235 19.43 5.94 -14.15
N ARG A 236 19.24 4.93 -13.29
CA ARG A 236 19.32 3.51 -13.65
C ARG A 236 18.27 3.14 -14.71
N CYS A 237 17.04 3.64 -14.59
CA CYS A 237 15.99 3.44 -15.60
C CYS A 237 16.32 4.13 -16.94
N LEU A 238 16.87 5.34 -16.91
CA LEU A 238 17.23 6.13 -18.09
C LEU A 238 18.51 5.62 -18.77
N LEU A 239 19.46 5.08 -17.99
CA LEU A 239 20.69 4.48 -18.48
C LEU A 239 20.51 3.02 -18.90
N ALA A 240 19.38 2.39 -18.55
CA ALA A 240 19.06 1.06 -19.04
C ALA A 240 19.03 1.08 -20.59
N PRO A 241 19.59 0.06 -21.26
CA PRO A 241 19.58 0.02 -22.71
C PRO A 241 18.15 0.12 -23.24
N ILE A 242 17.92 1.05 -24.17
CA ILE A 242 16.62 1.22 -24.80
C ILE A 242 16.42 0.07 -25.78
N PHE A 243 15.53 -0.85 -25.43
CA PHE A 243 15.10 -1.91 -26.34
C PHE A 243 13.83 -1.46 -27.07
N SER A 244 13.85 -1.54 -28.40
CA SER A 244 12.60 -1.50 -29.15
C SER A 244 11.79 -2.72 -28.77
N ALA A 245 10.56 -2.48 -28.34
CA ALA A 245 9.64 -3.56 -27.98
C ALA A 245 9.44 -4.63 -29.08
N GLY A 246 9.73 -4.32 -30.35
CA GLY A 246 9.68 -5.28 -31.46
C GLY A 246 10.93 -6.16 -31.62
N LEU A 247 12.07 -5.77 -31.04
CA LEU A 247 13.38 -6.42 -31.21
C LEU A 247 13.82 -7.24 -30.00
N LEU A 248 13.00 -7.32 -28.96
CA LEU A 248 13.25 -8.18 -27.81
C LEU A 248 13.13 -9.67 -28.23
N PRO A 249 14.09 -10.54 -27.83
CA PRO A 249 14.00 -11.98 -28.08
C PRO A 249 12.68 -12.53 -27.54
N MET A 250 12.13 -13.57 -28.17
CA MET A 250 10.78 -14.12 -27.86
C MET A 250 10.54 -14.39 -26.36
N THR A 251 11.61 -14.65 -25.60
CA THR A 251 11.58 -14.84 -24.15
C THR A 251 11.12 -13.61 -23.35
N ILE A 252 11.25 -12.38 -23.90
CA ILE A 252 10.85 -11.12 -23.24
C ILE A 252 9.54 -10.55 -23.87
N ARG A 253 9.01 -11.16 -24.94
CA ARG A 253 7.81 -10.67 -25.64
C ARG A 253 6.48 -10.85 -24.89
N VAL A 254 6.46 -11.58 -23.78
CA VAL A 254 5.22 -11.93 -23.05
C VAL A 254 4.50 -10.70 -22.46
N VAL A 255 5.18 -9.56 -22.31
CA VAL A 255 4.60 -8.39 -21.64
C VAL A 255 3.75 -7.50 -22.57
N LYS A 256 3.98 -7.48 -23.89
CA LYS A 256 3.40 -6.42 -24.74
C LYS A 256 2.02 -6.71 -25.33
N GLU A 257 1.66 -7.96 -25.62
CA GLU A 257 0.35 -8.24 -26.24
C GLU A 257 -0.85 -7.97 -25.34
N ARG A 258 -0.66 -7.77 -24.02
CA ARG A 258 -1.77 -7.54 -23.07
C ARG A 258 -1.89 -6.12 -22.51
N LEU A 259 -0.91 -5.24 -22.74
CA LEU A 259 -0.92 -3.87 -22.21
C LEU A 259 -1.57 -2.85 -23.18
N MET A 260 -1.53 -3.10 -24.50
CA MET A 260 -2.08 -2.16 -25.50
C MET A 260 -3.60 -2.30 -25.72
N GLU A 261 -4.22 -3.43 -25.37
CA GLU A 261 -5.69 -3.59 -25.47
C GLU A 261 -6.46 -2.95 -24.30
N ARG A 262 -5.78 -2.43 -23.26
CA ARG A 262 -6.44 -1.97 -22.01
C ARG A 262 -6.39 -0.46 -21.76
N PHE A 263 -5.79 0.32 -22.66
CA PHE A 263 -5.78 1.78 -22.55
C PHE A 263 -6.80 2.49 -23.47
N LEU A 264 -7.61 1.74 -24.23
CA LEU A 264 -8.64 2.30 -25.11
C LEU A 264 -10.01 1.57 -25.03
N SER A 265 -10.39 1.06 -23.86
CA SER A 265 -11.76 0.58 -23.60
C SER A 265 -12.24 0.94 -22.20
#